data_AF-A0A5E4P4I9-F1
#
_entry.id   AF-A0A5E4P4I9-F1
#
_cell.length_a   1.000
_cell.length_b   1.000
_cell.length_c   1.000
_cell.angle_alpha   90.00
_cell.angle_beta   90.00
_cell.angle_gamma   90.00
#
_symmetry.space_group_name_H-M   'P 1'
#
loop_
_entity.id
_entity.type
_entity.pdbx_description
1 polymer ?
#
loop_
_entity_poly.entity_id
_entity_poly.type
_entity_poly.pdbx_seq_one_letter_code
_entity_poly.pdbx_strand_id
1 'polypeptide(L)'
;MALITVSFADLKGFASLSRAVAEDGLTRLGIPVEKFEGDVLDLEITPNRPDWLSVEGVGRSLLAFSKRKAKHYRATKSDYGASVEDSVRRVRPYFA
;
A
#
# COMPACT_ATOMS: atom_id res chain seq x y z
N MET A 1 -8.53 -12.34 4.99
CA MET A 1 -7.53 -11.27 5.19
C MET A 1 -6.28 -11.66 4.42
N ALA A 2 -5.40 -10.72 4.09
CA ALA A 2 -4.16 -10.99 3.35
C ALA A 2 -2.97 -10.74 4.27
N LEU A 3 -1.98 -11.63 4.27
CA LEU A 3 -0.72 -11.42 4.96
C LEU A 3 0.33 -10.96 3.94
N ILE A 4 1.02 -9.86 4.21
CA ILE A 4 2.15 -9.42 3.40
C ILE A 4 3.40 -9.36 4.26
N THR A 5 4.54 -9.73 3.67
CA THR A 5 5.85 -9.61 4.28
C THR A 5 6.59 -8.45 3.63
N VAL A 6 7.08 -7.51 4.43
CA VAL A 6 7.81 -6.31 3.96
C VAL A 6 9.09 -6.09 4.76
N SER A 7 10.05 -5.38 4.15
CA SER A 7 11.27 -4.95 4.83
C SER A 7 11.01 -3.72 5.72
N PHE A 8 11.55 -3.72 6.94
CA PHE A 8 11.52 -2.56 7.82
C PHE A 8 12.41 -1.42 7.30
N ALA A 9 13.54 -1.75 6.67
CA ALA A 9 14.43 -0.80 6.02
C ALA A 9 13.68 -0.01 4.94
N ASP A 10 12.90 -0.69 4.10
CA ASP A 10 12.09 -0.05 3.06
C ASP A 10 10.98 0.82 3.66
N LEU A 11 10.30 0.33 4.70
CA LEU A 11 9.26 1.10 5.39
C LEU A 11 9.82 2.40 5.99
N LYS A 12 11.01 2.35 6.60
CA LYS A 12 11.71 3.55 7.11
C LYS A 12 12.08 4.55 6.03
N GLY A 13 12.23 4.11 4.77
CA GLY A 13 12.45 4.99 3.63
C GLY A 13 11.32 5.99 3.41
N PHE A 14 10.09 5.65 3.80
CA PHE A 14 8.92 6.55 3.69
C PHE A 14 8.76 7.47 4.89
N ALA A 15 9.09 7.00 6.08
CA ALA A 15 8.99 7.75 7.33
C ALA A 15 10.14 7.37 8.25
N SER A 16 10.95 8.35 8.66
CA SER A 16 12.02 8.16 9.66
C SER A 16 11.41 7.85 11.03
N LEU A 17 11.12 6.58 11.29
CA LEU A 17 10.47 6.10 12.50
C LEU A 17 11.35 5.09 13.22
N SER A 18 11.32 5.13 14.55
CA SER A 18 11.83 4.03 15.36
C SER A 18 10.88 2.84 15.25
N ARG A 19 11.38 1.65 15.56
CA ARG A 19 10.61 0.40 15.53
C ARG A 19 9.30 0.49 16.33
N ALA A 20 9.38 0.94 17.59
CA ALA A 20 8.20 1.06 18.45
C ALA A 20 7.15 2.04 17.91
N VAL A 21 7.58 3.15 17.31
CA VAL A 21 6.67 4.15 16.74
C VAL A 21 6.01 3.64 15.47
N ALA A 22 6.75 2.89 14.64
CA ALA A 22 6.19 2.25 13.45
C ALA A 22 5.11 1.22 13.81
N GLU A 23 5.38 0.35 14.79
CA GLU A 23 4.47 -0.69 15.25
C GLU A 23 3.18 -0.10 15.87
N ASP A 24 3.29 0.93 16.72
CA ASP A 24 2.13 1.67 17.25
C ASP A 24 1.33 2.31 16.11
N GLY A 25 2.02 2.98 15.17
CA GLY A 25 1.37 3.66 14.05
C GLY A 25 0.62 2.72 13.12
N LEU A 26 1.19 1.55 12.81
CA LEU A 26 0.57 0.50 11.99
C LEU A 26 -0.69 -0.04 12.69
N THR A 27 -0.57 -0.36 13.97
CA THR A 27 -1.69 -0.88 14.77
C THR A 27 -2.84 0.13 14.84
N ARG A 28 -2.53 1.42 15.04
CA ARG A 28 -3.53 2.51 15.06
C ARG A 28 -4.16 2.78 13.70
N LEU A 29 -3.49 2.45 12.61
CA LEU A 29 -4.07 2.45 11.27
C LEU A 29 -5.00 1.25 11.03
N GLY A 30 -5.04 0.27 11.94
CA GLY A 30 -5.80 -0.96 11.76
C GLY A 30 -5.03 -2.00 10.92
N ILE A 31 -3.70 -1.97 10.96
CA ILE A 31 -2.81 -2.96 10.36
C ILE A 31 -2.11 -3.70 11.51
N PRO A 32 -2.65 -4.83 11.98
CA PRO A 32 -1.97 -5.67 12.95
C PRO A 32 -0.59 -6.11 12.44
N VAL A 33 0.40 -6.05 13.33
CA VAL A 33 1.75 -6.57 13.08
C VAL A 33 1.82 -7.97 13.66
N GLU A 34 1.79 -8.99 12.79
CA GLU A 34 1.86 -10.39 13.20
C GLU A 34 3.28 -10.79 13.59
N LYS A 35 4.27 -10.22 12.90
CA LYS A 35 5.68 -10.50 13.14
C LYS A 35 6.51 -9.23 12.94
N PHE A 36 7.48 -9.02 13.81
CA PHE A 36 8.52 -8.02 13.62
C PHE A 36 9.86 -8.57 14.13
N GLU A 37 10.71 -9.09 13.24
CA GLU A 37 12.00 -9.67 13.59
C GLU A 37 13.11 -9.13 12.68
N GLY A 38 14.11 -8.48 13.28
CA GLY A 38 15.18 -7.84 12.52
C GLY A 38 14.62 -6.84 11.51
N ASP A 39 14.76 -7.17 10.22
CA ASP A 39 14.28 -6.36 9.10
C ASP A 39 12.94 -6.87 8.50
N VAL A 40 12.35 -7.94 9.02
CA VAL A 40 11.14 -8.56 8.47
C VAL A 40 9.91 -8.16 9.27
N LEU A 41 8.90 -7.59 8.60
CA LEU A 41 7.56 -7.36 9.15
C LEU A 41 6.52 -8.17 8.39
N ASP A 42 5.69 -8.90 9.13
CA ASP A 42 4.48 -9.52 8.59
C ASP A 42 3.26 -8.70 9.03
N LEU A 43 2.48 -8.23 8.05
CA LEU A 43 1.35 -7.32 8.25
C LEU A 43 0.05 -7.97 7.78
N GLU A 44 -0.97 -7.91 8.62
CA GLU A 44 -2.29 -8.39 8.26
C GLU A 44 -3.15 -7.27 7.65
N ILE A 45 -3.52 -7.43 6.39
CA ILE A 45 -4.24 -6.43 5.60
C ILE A 45 -5.71 -6.81 5.44
N THR A 46 -6.58 -5.85 5.73
CA THR A 46 -8.03 -5.99 5.54
C THR A 46 -8.39 -6.02 4.04
N PRO A 47 -9.35 -6.85 3.60
CA PRO A 47 -9.67 -7.01 2.17
C PRO A 47 -10.13 -5.72 1.45
N ASN A 48 -10.63 -4.73 2.20
CA ASN A 48 -11.12 -3.47 1.66
C ASN A 48 -10.01 -2.43 1.40
N ARG A 49 -8.74 -2.74 1.68
CA ARG A 49 -7.60 -1.84 1.50
C ARG A 49 -6.51 -2.45 0.62
N PRO A 50 -6.80 -2.67 -0.68
CA PRO A 50 -5.82 -3.23 -1.62
C PRO A 50 -4.59 -2.32 -1.79
N ASP A 51 -4.71 -1.02 -1.50
CA ASP A 51 -3.60 -0.08 -1.51
C ASP A 51 -2.56 -0.36 -0.41
N TRP A 52 -2.85 -1.22 0.56
CA TRP A 52 -1.92 -1.66 1.60
C TRP A 52 -1.23 -2.99 1.31
N LEU A 53 -1.44 -3.60 0.13
CA LEU A 53 -0.78 -4.86 -0.25
C LEU A 53 0.70 -4.70 -0.66
N SER A 54 1.32 -3.57 -0.32
CA SER A 54 2.73 -3.28 -0.61
C SER A 54 3.32 -2.30 0.41
N VAL A 55 4.66 -2.29 0.50
CA VAL A 55 5.38 -1.40 1.43
C VAL A 55 5.15 0.08 1.13
N GLU A 56 5.01 0.46 -0.15
CA GLU A 56 4.74 1.84 -0.57
C GLU A 56 3.37 2.31 -0.10
N GLY A 57 2.39 1.42 -0.14
CA GLY A 57 1.03 1.63 0.32
C GLY A 57 0.93 1.92 1.80
N VAL A 58 1.51 1.01 2.57
CA VAL A 58 1.61 1.08 4.03
C VAL A 58 2.42 2.31 4.45
N GLY A 59 3.62 2.48 3.90
CA GLY A 59 4.52 3.58 4.21
C GLY A 59 3.91 4.95 3.89
N ARG A 60 3.21 5.08 2.77
CA ARG A 60 2.48 6.33 2.42
C ARG A 60 1.36 6.64 3.42
N SER A 61 0.64 5.63 3.87
CA SER A 61 -0.44 5.81 4.85
C SER A 61 0.11 6.18 6.23
N LEU A 62 1.18 5.53 6.66
CA LEU A 62 1.90 5.82 7.90
C LEU A 62 2.49 7.24 7.91
N LEU A 63 3.07 7.67 6.78
CA LEU A 63 3.57 9.02 6.58
C LEU A 63 2.43 10.05 6.63
N ALA A 64 1.32 9.80 5.94
CA ALA A 64 0.17 10.70 5.91
C ALA A 64 -0.49 10.82 7.29
N PHE A 65 -0.57 9.71 8.03
CA PHE A 65 -1.04 9.67 9.42
C PHE A 65 -0.14 10.51 10.33
N SER A 66 1.17 10.31 10.24
CA SER A 66 2.16 11.04 11.06
C SER A 66 2.19 12.54 10.76
N LYS A 67 2.12 12.93 9.48
CA LYS A 67 2.16 14.34 9.05
C LYS A 67 0.79 15.02 8.99
N ARG A 68 -0.30 14.28 9.26
CA ARG A 68 -1.70 14.72 9.08
C ARG A 68 -1.95 15.36 7.71
N LYS A 69 -1.31 14.84 6.66
CA LYS A 69 -1.38 15.39 5.30
C LYS A 69 -1.26 14.27 4.26
N ALA A 70 -2.28 14.14 3.43
CA ALA A 70 -2.26 13.22 2.28
C ALA A 70 -1.50 13.82 1.09
N LYS A 71 -0.91 12.96 0.27
CA LYS A 71 -0.29 13.35 -1.01
C LYS A 71 -1.35 13.31 -2.12
N HIS A 72 -1.41 14.37 -2.92
CA HIS A 72 -2.24 14.43 -4.13
C HIS A 72 -1.41 14.08 -5.35
N TYR A 73 -1.99 13.30 -6.26
CA TYR A 73 -1.38 12.89 -7.52
C TYR A 73 -2.20 13.48 -8.68
N ARG A 74 -1.53 13.88 -9.75
CA ARG A 74 -2.15 14.39 -10.98
C ARG A 74 -1.72 13.51 -12.13
N ALA A 75 -2.69 12.96 -12.85
CA ALA A 75 -2.45 12.30 -14.13
C ALA A 75 -2.46 13.33 -15.27
N THR A 76 -1.61 13.13 -16.27
CA THR A 76 -1.57 13.92 -17.50
C THR A 76 -1.90 13.03 -18.69
N LYS A 77 -2.46 13.60 -19.76
CA LYS A 77 -2.76 12.85 -20.98
C LYS A 77 -1.45 12.31 -21.58
N SER A 78 -1.47 11.03 -21.98
CA SER A 78 -0.38 10.40 -22.72
C SER A 78 -0.75 10.27 -24.20
N ASP A 79 0.24 10.03 -25.06
CA ASP A 79 0.03 9.76 -26.48
C ASP A 79 -0.33 8.28 -26.77
N TYR A 80 -0.39 7.44 -25.73
CA TYR A 80 -0.81 6.04 -25.85
C TYR A 80 -2.33 5.92 -25.89
N GLY A 81 -2.81 5.02 -26.76
CA GLY A 81 -4.21 4.64 -26.86
C GLY A 81 -4.35 3.12 -26.82
N ALA A 82 -5.50 2.66 -26.32
CA ALA A 82 -5.86 1.25 -26.29
C ALA A 82 -7.35 1.11 -26.61
N SER A 83 -7.74 0.02 -27.29
CA SER A 83 -9.12 -0.24 -27.72
C SER A 83 -9.60 -1.60 -27.22
N VAL A 84 -10.88 -1.69 -26.86
CA VAL A 84 -11.55 -2.96 -26.53
C VAL A 84 -12.17 -3.51 -27.80
N GLU A 85 -11.83 -4.75 -28.18
CA GLU A 85 -12.50 -5.44 -29.27
C GLU A 85 -13.82 -6.10 -28.81
N ASP A 86 -14.83 -6.15 -29.69
CA ASP A 86 -16.11 -6.82 -29.40
C ASP A 86 -15.96 -8.31 -29.07
N SER A 87 -14.87 -8.93 -29.55
CA SER A 87 -14.53 -10.34 -29.30
C SER A 87 -14.46 -10.68 -27.80
N VAL A 88 -14.08 -9.73 -26.94
CA VAL A 88 -13.94 -9.96 -25.49
C VAL A 88 -15.20 -9.65 -24.69
N ARG A 89 -16.27 -9.18 -25.32
CA ARG A 89 -17.49 -8.65 -24.66
C ARG A 89 -18.13 -9.65 -23.69
N ARG A 90 -18.10 -10.95 -24.01
CA ARG A 90 -18.70 -12.02 -23.20
C ARG A 90 -17.74 -12.68 -22.20
N VAL A 91 -16.45 -12.34 -22.23
CA VAL A 91 -15.44 -12.98 -21.38
C VAL A 91 -14.90 -11.98 -20.35
N ARG A 92 -14.33 -10.86 -20.81
CA ARG A 92 -13.79 -9.80 -19.96
C ARG A 92 -13.87 -8.45 -20.68
N PRO A 93 -15.02 -7.76 -20.62
CA PRO A 93 -15.29 -6.58 -21.43
C PRO A 93 -14.51 -5.31 -21.03
N TYR A 94 -13.81 -5.31 -19.89
CA TYR A 94 -13.16 -4.12 -19.34
C TYR A 94 -11.66 -4.33 -19.10
N PHE A 95 -10.86 -3.32 -19.48
CA PHE A 95 -9.47 -3.12 -19.07
C PHE A 95 -9.26 -1.63 -18.76
N ALA A 96 -8.27 -1.31 -17.93
CA ALA A 96 -7.91 0.04 -17.52
C ALA A 96 -6.39 0.15 -17.34
#